data_AF-A0A3M3LHA9-F1
#
_entry.id   AF-A0A3M3LHA9-F1
#
_cell.length_a   1.000
_cell.length_b   1.000
_cell.length_c   1.000
_cell.angle_alpha   90.00
_cell.angle_beta   90.00
_cell.angle_gamma   90.00
#
_symmetry.space_group_name_H-M   'P 1'
#
loop_
_entity.id
_entity.type
_entity.pdbx_description
1 polymer ?
#
loop_
_entity_poly.entity_id
_entity_poly.type
_entity_poly.pdbx_seq_one_letter_code
_entity_poly.pdbx_strand_id
1 'polypeptide(L)' 'MQFAEGCLWEQLTPQRPLSPVLTGERNADVCIIGAGFTGLSAALQLLEGGKSVCVVEAHQVGH' A
#
# COMPACT_ATOMS: atom_id res chain seq x y z
N MET A 1 30.43 1.36 17.79
CA MET A 1 29.63 1.51 16.55
C MET A 1 28.27 2.04 16.96
N GLN A 2 27.80 3.06 16.27
CA GLN A 2 26.48 3.63 16.51
C GLN A 2 25.56 3.04 15.44
N PHE A 3 24.66 2.14 15.83
CA PHE A 3 23.65 1.63 14.91
C PHE A 3 22.63 2.74 14.66
N ALA A 4 22.26 2.96 13.40
CA ALA A 4 21.18 3.89 13.09
C ALA A 4 19.89 3.37 13.72
N GLU A 5 19.22 4.19 14.53
CA GLU A 5 17.88 3.84 15.03
C GLU A 5 16.89 3.83 13.86
N GLY A 6 16.27 2.67 13.62
CA GLY A 6 15.26 2.49 12.57
C GLY A 6 15.13 1.05 12.07
N CYS A 7 14.15 0.81 11.20
CA CYS A 7 13.96 -0.48 10.55
C CYS A 7 15.06 -0.69 9.49
N LEU A 8 15.93 -1.69 9.70
CA LEU A 8 17.01 -2.02 8.76
C LEU A 8 16.49 -2.28 7.34
N TRP A 9 15.30 -2.89 7.23
CA TRP A 9 14.64 -3.17 5.96
C TRP A 9 14.29 -1.89 5.19
N GLU A 10 13.79 -0.86 5.86
CA GLU A 10 13.46 0.44 5.25
C GLU A 10 14.72 1.20 4.83
N GLN A 11 15.82 1.03 5.58
CA GLN A 11 17.09 1.71 5.30
C GLN A 11 17.82 1.12 4.09
N LEU A 12 17.71 -0.19 3.86
CA LEU A 12 18.45 -0.89 2.81
C LEU A 12 17.67 -1.10 1.52
N THR A 13 16.36 -0.82 1.51
CA THR A 13 15.54 -0.99 0.30
C THR A 13 15.40 0.28 -0.51
N PRO A 14 15.16 0.14 -1.84
CA PRO A 14 14.78 1.27 -2.66
C PRO A 14 13.57 1.99 -2.07
N GLN A 15 13.60 3.32 -2.09
CA GLN A 15 12.46 4.10 -1.63
C GLN A 15 11.22 3.76 -2.44
N ARG A 16 10.11 3.53 -1.74
CA ARG A 16 8.83 3.25 -2.39
C ARG A 16 8.31 4.51 -3.07
N PRO A 17 7.65 4.37 -4.24
CA PRO A 17 6.97 5.49 -4.86
C PRO A 17 5.88 6.04 -3.92
N LEU A 18 5.80 7.36 -3.85
CA LEU A 18 4.74 8.03 -3.10
C LEU A 18 3.40 7.75 -3.77
N SER A 19 2.42 7.36 -2.96
CA SER A 19 1.03 7.26 -3.40
C SER A 19 0.38 8.63 -3.28
N PRO A 20 -0.31 9.13 -4.32
CA PRO A 20 -0.98 10.42 -4.23
C PRO A 20 -2.10 10.36 -3.20
N VAL A 21 -2.31 11.47 -2.49
CA VAL A 21 -3.45 11.62 -1.59
C VAL A 21 -4.74 11.44 -2.38
N LEU A 22 -5.67 10.64 -1.84
CA LEU A 22 -6.99 10.49 -2.43
C LEU A 22 -7.71 11.84 -2.43
N THR A 23 -8.10 12.29 -3.62
CA THR A 23 -8.83 13.54 -3.83
C THR A 23 -10.16 13.26 -4.52
N GLY A 24 -11.22 13.86 -3.98
CA GLY A 24 -12.58 13.64 -4.47
C GLY A 24 -13.02 12.18 -4.37
N GLU A 25 -13.92 11.78 -5.26
CA GLU A 25 -14.50 10.44 -5.27
C GLU A 25 -13.75 9.52 -6.24
N ARG A 26 -13.76 8.22 -5.95
CA ARG A 26 -13.28 7.17 -6.84
C ARG A 26 -14.29 6.03 -6.87
N ASN A 27 -14.54 5.51 -8.05
CA ASN A 27 -15.39 4.35 -8.27
C ASN A 27 -14.51 3.14 -8.56
N ALA A 28 -14.81 2.02 -7.92
CA ALA A 28 -14.20 0.72 -8.12
C ALA A 28 -15.22 -0.36 -7.75
N ASP A 29 -15.05 -1.58 -8.26
CA ASP A 29 -15.87 -2.72 -7.85
C ASP A 29 -15.66 -3.04 -6.37
N VAL A 30 -14.44 -2.83 -5.86
CA VAL A 30 -14.08 -3.04 -4.45
C VAL A 30 -13.19 -1.90 -3.93
N CYS A 31 -13.52 -1.39 -2.74
CA CYS A 31 -12.66 -0.50 -1.96
C CYS A 31 -12.05 -1.25 -0.77
N ILE A 32 -10.73 -1.20 -0.63
CA ILE A 32 -9.96 -1.82 0.45
C ILE A 32 -9.36 -0.73 1.32
N ILE A 33 -9.62 -0.81 2.63
CA ILE A 33 -9.04 0.07 3.64
C ILE A 33 -7.84 -0.65 4.29
N GLY A 34 -6.65 -0.08 4.14
CA GLY A 34 -5.37 -0.61 4.64
C GLY A 34 -4.53 -1.25 3.54
N ALA A 35 -3.31 -0.73 3.35
CA ALA A 35 -2.36 -1.22 2.35
C ALA A 35 -1.20 -2.02 2.96
N GLY A 36 -1.48 -2.78 4.03
CA GLY A 36 -0.58 -3.79 4.57
C GLY A 36 -0.59 -5.09 3.76
N PHE A 37 0.11 -6.11 4.25
CA PHE A 37 0.23 -7.41 3.56
C PHE A 37 -1.11 -8.03 3.14
N THR A 38 -2.07 -8.09 4.07
CA THR A 38 -3.39 -8.70 3.81
C THR A 38 -4.20 -7.88 2.80
N GLY A 39 -4.21 -6.55 2.93
CA GLY A 39 -4.96 -5.67 2.02
C GLY A 39 -4.43 -5.73 0.59
N LEU A 40 -3.11 -5.71 0.42
CA LEU A 40 -2.47 -5.84 -0.89
C LEU A 40 -2.66 -7.23 -1.50
N SER A 41 -2.58 -8.29 -0.70
CA SER A 41 -2.83 -9.65 -1.17
C SER A 41 -4.28 -9.83 -1.63
N ALA A 42 -5.24 -9.24 -0.92
CA ALA A 42 -6.65 -9.22 -1.32
C ALA A 42 -6.85 -8.41 -2.61
N ALA A 43 -6.21 -7.24 -2.73
CA ALA A 43 -6.26 -6.42 -3.94
C ALA A 43 -5.76 -7.17 -5.17
N LEU A 44 -4.63 -7.88 -5.04
CA LEU A 44 -4.04 -8.66 -6.12
C LEU A 44 -5.01 -9.76 -6.61
N GLN A 45 -5.56 -10.57 -5.72
CA GLN A 45 -6.51 -11.61 -6.12
C GLN A 45 -7.78 -11.05 -6.77
N LEU A 46 -8.29 -9.91 -6.29
CA LEU A 46 -9.46 -9.27 -6.88
C LEU A 46 -9.16 -8.71 -8.28
N LEU A 47 -7.99 -8.12 -8.48
CA LEU A 47 -7.52 -7.68 -9.80
C LEU A 47 -7.36 -8.85 -10.77
N GLU A 48 -6.77 -9.96 -10.32
CA GLU A 48 -6.66 -11.20 -11.11
C GLU A 48 -8.04 -11.78 -11.46
N GLY A 49 -9.03 -11.60 -10.58
CA GLY A 49 -10.44 -11.91 -10.82
C GLY A 49 -11.18 -10.93 -11.73
N GLY A 50 -10.48 -9.94 -12.30
CA GLY A 50 -11.04 -8.96 -13.25
C GLY A 50 -11.84 -7.84 -12.60
N LYS A 51 -11.67 -7.59 -11.29
CA LYS A 51 -12.29 -6.47 -10.58
C LYS A 51 -11.41 -5.23 -10.63
N SER A 52 -12.02 -4.06 -10.76
CA SER A 52 -11.37 -2.79 -10.44
C SER A 52 -11.30 -2.63 -8.92
N VAL A 53 -10.12 -2.28 -8.39
CA VAL A 53 -9.87 -2.18 -6.95
C VAL A 53 -9.27 -0.83 -6.61
N CYS A 54 -9.81 -0.19 -5.57
CA CYS A 54 -9.21 1.00 -4.96
C CYS A 54 -8.70 0.64 -3.56
N VAL A 55 -7.40 0.82 -3.31
CA VAL A 55 -6.78 0.63 -1.99
C VAL A 55 -6.46 1.99 -1.40
N VAL A 56 -6.85 2.22 -0.14
CA VAL A 56 -6.53 3.46 0.59
C VAL A 56 -5.77 3.13 1.88
N GLU A 57 -4.79 3.95 2.20
CA GLU A 57 -3.91 3.81 3.36
C GLU A 57 -3.69 5.19 4.00
N ALA A 58 -3.69 5.23 5.33
CA ALA A 58 -3.50 6.47 6.08
C ALA A 58 -2.02 6.86 6.19
N HIS A 59 -1.12 5.88 6.15
CA HIS A 59 0.33 6.06 6.27
C HIS A 59 1.06 5.73 4.96
N GLN A 60 1.75 4.59 4.92
CA GLN A 60 2.50 4.14 3.76
C GLN A 60 2.10 2.72 3.38
N VAL A 61 2.13 2.45 2.08
CA VAL A 61 1.89 1.11 1.54
C VAL A 61 2.99 0.15 2.02
N GLY A 62 2.59 -1.00 2.56
CA GLY A 62 3.48 -2.08 2.99
C GLY A 62 4.28 -1.80 4.26
N HIS A 63 3.70 -1.05 5.19
CA HIS A 63 4.34 -0.72 6.47
C HIS A 63 4.41 -1.90 7.45
#